data_AF-A0A838H0M4-F1
#
_entry.id   AF-A0A838H0M4-F1
#
_cell.length_a   1.000
_cell.length_b   1.000
_cell.length_c   1.000
_cell.angle_alpha   90.00
_cell.angle_beta   90.00
_cell.angle_gamma   90.00
#
_symmetry.space_group_name_H-M   'P 1'
#
loop_
_entity.id
_entity.type
_entity.pdbx_description
1 polymer ?
#
loop_
_entity_poly.entity_id
_entity_poly.type
_entity_poly.pdbx_seq_one_letter_code
_entity_poly.pdbx_strand_id
1 'polypeptide(L)'
;MTAKSTLPSVGVVVPTRDRPELVRLTLKAIAEQDYAGRIEVVVVHDQVALDHGLEERGPRPVRVCANSRTAGLAGARNTGILSLDTEFVAFCDDDDIWLPGKLGAQVSRLMSEPDAEMCTCAIVVAYDGHRTTRLAHLEQVQHEDLV
;
A
#
# COMPACT_ATOMS: atom_id res chain seq x y z
N MET A 1 -5.54 -12.11 -27.07
CA MET A 1 -4.82 -12.59 -25.87
C MET A 1 -3.78 -11.54 -25.53
N THR A 2 -4.05 -10.70 -24.55
CA THR A 2 -3.11 -9.66 -24.10
C THR A 2 -1.94 -10.36 -23.42
N ALA A 3 -0.71 -10.07 -23.84
CA ALA A 3 0.48 -10.63 -23.20
C ALA A 3 0.43 -10.34 -21.70
N LYS A 4 0.54 -11.39 -20.87
CA LYS A 4 0.63 -11.23 -19.42
C LYS A 4 1.89 -10.40 -19.16
N SER A 5 1.75 -9.28 -18.45
CA SER A 5 2.89 -8.56 -17.89
C SER A 5 3.78 -9.56 -17.15
N THR A 6 5.08 -9.54 -17.38
CA THR A 6 6.03 -10.40 -16.64
C THR A 6 6.19 -9.94 -15.19
N LEU A 7 5.77 -8.72 -14.88
CA LEU A 7 5.77 -8.15 -13.54
C LEU A 7 4.40 -8.32 -12.88
N PRO A 8 4.34 -8.79 -11.62
CA PRO A 8 3.09 -8.95 -10.87
C PRO A 8 2.30 -7.65 -10.72
N SER A 9 0.98 -7.74 -10.72
CA SER A 9 0.12 -6.60 -10.37
C SER A 9 0.12 -6.33 -8.86
N VAL A 10 0.07 -5.06 -8.47
CA VAL A 10 0.00 -4.63 -7.07
C VAL A 10 -1.24 -3.77 -6.84
N GLY A 11 -2.07 -4.20 -5.90
CA GLY A 11 -3.18 -3.42 -5.37
C GLY A 11 -2.76 -2.71 -4.09
N VAL A 12 -2.89 -1.39 -4.06
CA VAL A 12 -2.55 -0.58 -2.88
C VAL A 12 -3.82 -0.20 -2.14
N VAL A 13 -3.90 -0.56 -0.86
CA VAL A 13 -5.02 -0.19 0.02
C VAL A 13 -4.59 0.95 0.92
N VAL A 14 -5.32 2.07 0.82
CA VAL A 14 -5.11 3.28 1.63
C VAL A 14 -6.36 3.52 2.50
N PRO A 15 -6.38 3.05 3.76
CA PRO A 15 -7.47 3.36 4.68
C PRO A 15 -7.37 4.83 5.11
N THR A 16 -8.48 5.55 5.10
CA THR A 16 -8.51 6.97 5.52
C THR A 16 -9.73 7.31 6.35
N ARG A 17 -9.57 8.30 7.23
CA ARG A 17 -10.66 8.88 8.03
C ARG A 17 -10.36 10.34 8.35
N ASP A 18 -11.09 11.25 7.71
CA ASP A 18 -11.04 12.70 7.94
C ASP A 18 -9.64 13.34 7.78
N ARG A 19 -8.83 12.85 6.83
CA ARG A 19 -7.46 13.34 6.55
C ARG A 19 -7.21 13.65 5.07
N PRO A 20 -8.01 14.53 4.44
CA PRO A 20 -7.98 14.74 2.98
C PRO A 20 -6.66 15.29 2.44
N GLU A 21 -5.90 16.05 3.23
CA GLU A 21 -4.60 16.58 2.80
C GLU A 21 -3.51 15.52 2.84
N LEU A 22 -3.46 14.71 3.90
CA LEU A 22 -2.46 13.67 4.08
C LEU A 22 -2.63 12.56 3.04
N VAL A 23 -3.87 12.09 2.83
CA VAL A 23 -4.14 11.04 1.83
C VAL A 23 -3.72 11.48 0.42
N ARG A 24 -3.83 12.77 0.08
CA ARG A 24 -3.36 13.30 -1.22
C ARG A 24 -1.84 13.26 -1.34
N LEU A 25 -1.11 13.52 -0.26
CA LEU A 25 0.36 13.36 -0.23
C LEU A 25 0.77 11.90 -0.38
N THR A 26 0.09 10.99 0.32
CA THR A 26 0.28 9.54 0.21
C THR A 26 0.02 9.05 -1.21
N LEU A 27 -1.10 9.45 -1.83
CA LEU A 27 -1.44 9.08 -3.21
C LEU A 27 -0.39 9.59 -4.21
N LYS A 28 0.13 10.81 -4.01
CA LYS A 28 1.23 11.33 -4.82
C LYS A 28 2.48 10.45 -4.71
N ALA A 29 2.88 10.06 -3.51
CA ALA A 29 4.04 9.18 -3.29
C ALA A 29 3.87 7.78 -3.92
N ILE A 30 2.65 7.24 -3.90
CA ILE A 30 2.31 5.99 -4.59
C ILE A 30 2.40 6.17 -6.12
N ALA A 31 1.86 7.28 -6.64
CA ALA A 31 1.90 7.59 -8.07
C ALA A 31 3.33 7.79 -8.60
N GLU A 32 4.26 8.22 -7.76
CA GLU A 32 5.68 8.45 -8.10
C GLU A 32 6.58 7.19 -8.01
N GLN A 33 6.04 6.02 -7.60
CA GLN A 33 6.84 4.79 -7.57
C GLN A 33 7.41 4.46 -8.96
N ASP A 34 8.61 3.91 -9.03
CA ASP A 34 9.29 3.49 -10.25
C ASP A 34 9.05 2.00 -10.57
N TYR A 35 7.83 1.52 -10.31
CA TYR A 35 7.43 0.16 -10.64
C TYR A 35 6.71 0.11 -11.98
N ALA A 36 7.21 -0.73 -12.90
CA ALA A 36 6.69 -0.85 -14.26
C ALA A 36 5.47 -1.79 -14.37
N GLY A 37 5.22 -2.63 -13.36
CA GLY A 37 4.02 -3.46 -13.31
C GLY A 37 2.76 -2.63 -13.03
N ARG A 38 1.59 -3.27 -13.19
CA ARG A 38 0.29 -2.64 -12.95
C ARG A 38 0.13 -2.28 -11.48
N ILE A 39 -0.21 -1.03 -11.19
CA ILE A 39 -0.62 -0.56 -9.86
C ILE A 39 -2.08 -0.12 -9.94
N GLU A 40 -2.92 -0.60 -9.04
CA GLU A 40 -4.24 -0.02 -8.79
C GLU A 40 -4.36 0.38 -7.32
N VAL A 41 -4.96 1.53 -7.03
CA VAL A 41 -5.09 2.05 -5.67
C VAL A 41 -6.57 2.09 -5.29
N VAL A 42 -6.87 1.65 -4.06
CA VAL A 42 -8.18 1.83 -3.44
C VAL A 42 -8.04 2.62 -2.14
N VAL A 43 -8.70 3.77 -2.08
CA VAL A 43 -8.84 4.56 -0.86
C VAL A 43 -10.13 4.15 -0.15
N VAL A 44 -9.99 3.61 1.06
CA VAL A 44 -11.12 3.10 1.84
C VAL A 44 -11.46 4.11 2.94
N HIS A 45 -12.62 4.75 2.81
CA HIS A 45 -13.11 5.71 3.80
C HIS A 45 -13.79 4.97 4.96
N ASP A 46 -13.23 5.09 6.16
CA ASP A 46 -13.72 4.38 7.35
C ASP A 46 -14.78 5.18 8.10
N GLN A 47 -16.06 4.81 7.90
CA GLN A 47 -17.22 5.43 8.56
C GLN A 47 -17.33 6.94 8.36
N VAL A 48 -16.86 7.43 7.20
CA VAL A 48 -16.93 8.84 6.77
C VAL A 48 -17.39 8.92 5.32
N ALA A 49 -17.76 10.11 4.87
CA ALA A 49 -18.19 10.34 3.49
C ALA A 49 -17.05 10.06 2.50
N LEU A 50 -17.40 9.59 1.29
CA LEU A 50 -16.43 9.37 0.22
C LEU A 50 -15.95 10.71 -0.35
N ASP A 51 -14.64 10.88 -0.46
CA ASP A 51 -14.03 11.92 -1.29
C ASP A 51 -13.77 11.40 -2.70
N HIS A 52 -14.75 11.53 -3.59
CA HIS A 52 -14.58 11.19 -5.01
C HIS A 52 -13.55 12.07 -5.74
N GLY A 53 -13.11 13.19 -5.14
CA GLY A 53 -12.02 14.01 -5.65
C GLY A 53 -10.63 13.37 -5.51
N LEU A 54 -10.55 12.16 -4.94
CA LEU A 54 -9.35 11.32 -4.94
C LEU A 54 -9.30 10.33 -6.12
N GLU A 55 -10.40 10.14 -6.86
CA GLU A 55 -10.43 9.20 -7.97
C GLU A 55 -9.57 9.66 -9.15
N GLU A 56 -8.85 8.72 -9.77
CA GLU A 56 -8.02 8.98 -10.94
C GLU A 56 -8.16 7.84 -11.96
N ARG A 57 -8.27 8.18 -13.25
CA ARG A 57 -8.47 7.22 -14.36
C ARG A 57 -7.22 6.99 -15.21
N GLY A 58 -6.05 7.37 -14.71
CA GLY A 58 -4.77 7.30 -15.40
C GLY A 58 -4.12 5.91 -15.43
N PRO A 59 -2.83 5.83 -15.79
CA PRO A 59 -2.08 4.55 -15.82
C PRO A 59 -1.98 3.87 -14.44
N ARG A 60 -2.18 4.65 -13.37
CA ARG A 60 -2.25 4.20 -11.99
C ARG A 60 -3.58 4.64 -11.41
N PRO A 61 -4.68 3.92 -11.70
CA PRO A 61 -6.00 4.37 -11.32
C PRO A 61 -6.18 4.36 -9.80
N VAL A 62 -6.89 5.36 -9.30
CA VAL A 62 -7.33 5.46 -7.90
C VAL A 62 -8.84 5.35 -7.88
N ARG A 63 -9.36 4.45 -7.03
CA ARG A 63 -10.79 4.31 -6.73
C ARG A 63 -11.03 4.61 -5.26
N VAL A 64 -12.23 5.06 -4.93
CA VAL A 64 -12.65 5.22 -3.53
C VAL A 64 -13.79 4.26 -3.20
N CYS A 65 -13.85 3.77 -1.96
CA CYS A 65 -14.98 3.00 -1.47
C CYS A 65 -15.19 3.23 0.04
N ALA A 66 -16.38 2.88 0.53
CA ALA A 66 -16.69 2.94 1.95
C ALA A 66 -16.25 1.63 2.64
N ASN A 67 -15.73 1.72 3.86
CA ASN A 67 -15.49 0.54 4.67
C ASN A 67 -16.81 -0.21 4.92
N SER A 68 -16.89 -1.44 4.41
CA SER A 68 -18.07 -2.31 4.52
C SER A 68 -17.94 -3.36 5.64
N ARG A 69 -16.83 -3.31 6.38
CA ARG A 69 -16.50 -4.22 7.49
C ARG A 69 -16.47 -3.44 8.81
N THR A 70 -16.00 -4.09 9.87
CA THR A 70 -15.82 -3.47 11.20
C THR A 70 -15.08 -2.14 11.10
N ALA A 71 -15.55 -1.14 11.85
CA ALA A 71 -14.87 0.16 11.90
C ALA A 71 -13.41 0.01 12.35
N GLY A 72 -12.54 0.87 11.83
CA GLY A 72 -11.11 0.88 12.10
C GLY A 72 -10.25 0.21 11.03
N LEU A 73 -8.94 0.29 11.26
CA LEU A 73 -7.89 -0.05 10.30
C LEU A 73 -8.03 -1.45 9.69
N ALA A 74 -8.30 -2.46 10.52
CA ALA A 74 -8.42 -3.84 10.05
C ALA A 74 -9.59 -4.05 9.11
N GLY A 75 -10.77 -3.48 9.40
CA GLY A 75 -11.92 -3.62 8.51
C GLY A 75 -11.78 -2.81 7.24
N ALA A 76 -11.17 -1.62 7.31
CA ALA A 76 -10.86 -0.83 6.13
C ALA A 76 -9.88 -1.57 5.20
N ARG A 77 -8.79 -2.12 5.74
CA ARG A 77 -7.83 -2.95 4.98
C ARG A 77 -8.51 -4.17 4.35
N ASN A 78 -9.32 -4.89 5.12
CA ASN A 78 -10.05 -6.06 4.61
C ASN A 78 -11.08 -5.69 3.53
N THR A 79 -11.75 -4.54 3.64
CA THR A 79 -12.61 -4.03 2.56
C THR A 79 -11.80 -3.76 1.30
N GLY A 80 -10.64 -3.11 1.44
CA GLY A 80 -9.75 -2.82 0.32
C GLY A 80 -9.27 -4.09 -0.39
N ILE A 81 -8.75 -5.07 0.35
CA ILE A 81 -8.29 -6.38 -0.17
C ILE A 81 -9.36 -7.02 -1.05
N LEU A 82 -10.60 -7.07 -0.57
CA LEU A 82 -11.71 -7.72 -1.28
C LEU A 82 -12.17 -6.97 -2.53
N SER A 83 -11.73 -5.73 -2.71
CA SER A 83 -12.09 -4.88 -3.85
C SER A 83 -11.03 -4.83 -4.94
N LEU A 84 -9.91 -5.53 -4.74
CA LEU A 84 -8.76 -5.58 -5.63
C LEU A 84 -8.69 -6.92 -6.36
N ASP A 85 -8.20 -6.90 -7.59
CA ASP A 85 -7.91 -8.09 -8.40
C ASP A 85 -6.45 -7.99 -8.86
N THR A 86 -5.54 -8.24 -7.91
CA THR A 86 -4.09 -8.09 -8.06
C THR A 86 -3.35 -9.24 -7.41
N GLU A 87 -2.17 -9.55 -7.94
CA GLU A 87 -1.33 -10.64 -7.44
C GLU A 87 -0.75 -10.34 -6.04
N PHE A 88 -0.41 -9.07 -5.77
CA PHE A 88 0.00 -8.62 -4.44
C PHE A 88 -0.90 -7.51 -3.92
N VAL A 89 -1.03 -7.44 -2.59
CA VAL A 89 -1.65 -6.32 -1.89
C VAL A 89 -0.60 -5.61 -1.04
N ALA A 90 -0.52 -4.29 -1.16
CA ALA A 90 0.34 -3.44 -0.33
C ALA A 90 -0.52 -2.48 0.50
N PHE A 91 -0.28 -2.42 1.80
CA PHE A 91 -0.90 -1.44 2.68
C PHE A 91 -0.05 -0.17 2.74
N CYS A 92 -0.70 0.99 2.65
CA CYS A 92 -0.07 2.30 2.87
C CYS A 92 -1.02 3.13 3.74
N ASP A 93 -0.56 3.61 4.89
CA ASP A 93 -1.39 4.46 5.74
C ASP A 93 -1.54 5.86 5.11
N ASP A 94 -2.64 6.55 5.40
CA ASP A 94 -3.00 7.82 4.74
C ASP A 94 -2.13 9.02 5.12
N ASP A 95 -1.11 8.79 5.95
CA ASP A 95 -0.07 9.72 6.36
C ASP A 95 1.36 9.24 6.04
N ASP A 96 1.50 8.12 5.32
CA ASP A 96 2.79 7.58 4.89
C ASP A 96 3.24 8.11 3.53
N ILE A 97 4.56 8.28 3.41
CA ILE A 97 5.23 8.63 2.15
C ILE A 97 6.21 7.50 1.79
N TRP A 98 5.87 6.74 0.74
CA TRP A 98 6.80 5.74 0.20
C TRP A 98 7.95 6.41 -0.53
N LEU A 99 9.18 6.00 -0.19
CA LEU A 99 10.37 6.42 -0.93
C LEU A 99 10.34 5.84 -2.36
N PRO A 100 10.96 6.52 -3.34
CA PRO A 100 11.18 5.95 -4.67
C PRO A 100 11.89 4.59 -4.57
N GLY A 101 11.59 3.65 -5.46
CA GLY A 101 12.19 2.31 -5.43
C GLY A 101 11.51 1.31 -4.50
N LYS A 102 10.73 1.75 -3.50
CA LYS A 102 10.17 0.85 -2.46
C LYS A 102 9.41 -0.32 -3.08
N LEU A 103 8.41 -0.01 -3.90
CA LEU A 103 7.50 -1.05 -4.39
C LEU A 103 8.23 -2.04 -5.31
N GLY A 104 9.10 -1.55 -6.20
CA GLY A 104 9.91 -2.39 -7.07
C GLY A 104 10.86 -3.31 -6.29
N ALA A 105 11.51 -2.80 -5.24
CA ALA A 105 12.39 -3.59 -4.39
C ALA A 105 11.63 -4.72 -3.65
N GLN A 106 10.46 -4.42 -3.10
CA GLN A 106 9.66 -5.42 -2.38
C GLN A 106 9.10 -6.49 -3.31
N VAL A 107 8.59 -6.10 -4.49
CA VAL A 107 8.11 -7.08 -5.49
C VAL A 107 9.27 -7.95 -5.97
N SER A 108 10.43 -7.37 -6.26
CA SER A 108 11.62 -8.12 -6.65
C SER A 108 12.01 -9.17 -5.60
N ARG A 109 11.98 -8.79 -4.31
CA ARG A 109 12.28 -9.71 -3.21
C ARG A 109 11.25 -10.84 -3.08
N LEU A 110 9.96 -10.54 -3.22
CA LEU A 110 8.91 -11.57 -3.22
C LEU A 110 9.02 -12.52 -4.42
N MET A 111 9.41 -12.01 -5.59
CA MET A 111 9.63 -12.85 -6.77
C MET A 111 10.87 -13.76 -6.62
N SER A 112 11.91 -13.32 -5.91
CA SER A 112 13.10 -14.15 -5.66
C SER A 112 12.92 -15.15 -4.53
N GLU A 113 11.90 -14.97 -3.68
CA GLU A 113 11.60 -15.81 -2.51
C GLU A 113 10.14 -16.31 -2.57
N PRO A 114 9.81 -17.29 -3.43
CA PRO A 114 8.41 -17.70 -3.66
C PRO A 114 7.68 -18.23 -2.43
N ASP A 115 8.42 -18.69 -1.41
CA ASP A 115 7.87 -19.18 -0.15
C ASP A 115 7.60 -18.05 0.87
N ALA A 116 8.01 -16.80 0.58
CA ALA A 116 7.76 -15.66 1.44
C ALA A 116 6.31 -15.17 1.34
N GLU A 117 5.58 -15.20 2.45
CA GLU A 117 4.18 -14.75 2.50
C GLU A 117 4.04 -13.22 2.52
N MET A 118 5.06 -12.51 3.00
CA MET A 118 5.04 -11.05 3.13
C MET A 118 6.43 -10.44 3.00
N CYS A 119 6.48 -9.17 2.58
CA CYS A 119 7.69 -8.37 2.55
C CYS A 119 7.44 -7.01 3.22
N THR A 120 8.35 -6.61 4.09
CA THR A 120 8.35 -5.31 4.77
C THR A 120 9.67 -4.58 4.54
N CYS A 121 9.79 -3.34 5.00
CA CYS A 121 11.02 -2.57 4.93
C CYS A 121 11.21 -1.73 6.20
N ALA A 122 12.40 -1.16 6.33
CA ALA A 122 12.66 -0.13 7.34
C ALA A 122 11.75 1.09 7.12
N ILE A 123 11.56 1.87 8.19
CA ILE A 123 10.76 3.10 8.15
C ILE A 123 11.54 4.26 8.77
N VAL A 124 11.24 5.48 8.32
CA VAL A 124 11.66 6.70 9.00
C VAL A 124 10.43 7.32 9.63
N VAL A 125 10.38 7.35 10.96
CA VAL A 125 9.30 8.00 11.71
C VAL A 125 9.62 9.48 11.82
N ALA A 126 8.76 10.33 11.24
CA ALA A 126 8.82 11.77 11.41
C ALA A 126 7.73 12.23 12.38
N TYR A 127 8.12 12.77 13.54
CA TYR A 127 7.18 13.22 14.58
C TYR A 127 7.79 14.37 15.36
N ASP A 128 7.01 15.43 15.60
CA ASP A 128 7.42 16.61 16.38
C ASP A 128 8.76 17.23 15.93
N GLY A 129 8.96 17.33 14.61
CA GLY A 129 10.21 17.85 14.02
C GLY A 129 11.41 16.90 14.09
N HIS A 130 11.28 15.74 14.75
CA HIS A 130 12.31 14.72 14.85
C HIS A 130 12.12 13.63 13.80
N ARG A 131 13.23 13.08 13.31
CA ARG A 131 13.24 11.91 12.42
C ARG A 131 14.01 10.78 13.08
N THR A 132 13.40 9.60 13.18
CA THR A 132 14.02 8.40 13.72
C THR A 132 13.92 7.26 12.72
N THR A 133 15.06 6.74 12.29
CA THR A 133 15.12 5.56 11.44
C THR A 133 14.91 4.30 12.28
N ARG A 134 13.97 3.44 11.87
CA ARG A 134 13.74 2.11 12.43
C ARG A 134 14.13 1.08 11.39
N LEU A 135 15.27 0.43 11.61
CA LEU A 135 15.79 -0.60 10.73
C LEU A 135 15.29 -1.98 11.17
N ALA A 136 15.01 -2.84 10.19
CA ALA A 136 14.94 -4.27 10.47
C ALA A 136 16.39 -4.74 10.74
N HIS A 137 16.60 -5.44 11.86
CA HIS A 137 17.90 -6.01 12.22
C HIS A 137 18.12 -7.39 11.62
N LEU A 138 17.11 -7.91 10.91
CA LEU A 138 17.09 -9.22 10.25
C LEU A 138 16.59 -9.04 8.82
N GLU A 139 17.12 -9.85 7.90
CA GLU A 139 16.69 -9.87 6.50
C GLU A 139 15.54 -10.86 6.25
N GLN A 140 15.32 -11.81 7.17
CA GLN A 140 14.25 -12.79 7.13
C GLN A 140 13.74 -13.02 8.55
N VAL A 141 12.43 -13.22 8.67
CA VAL A 141 11.75 -13.57 9.93
C VAL A 141 10.89 -14.78 9.62
N GLN A 142 11.08 -15.86 10.39
CA GLN A 142 10.30 -17.08 10.34
C GLN A 142 9.36 -17.16 11.54
N HIS A 143 8.42 -18.09 11.50
CA HIS A 143 7.50 -18.31 12.63
C HIS A 143 8.23 -18.61 13.94
N GLU A 144 9.37 -19.32 13.87
CA GLU A 144 10.20 -19.62 15.05
C GLU A 144 10.84 -18.39 15.70
N ASP A 145 11.01 -17.28 14.98
CA ASP A 145 11.52 -16.02 15.53
C ASP A 145 10.45 -15.24 16.32
N LEU A 146 9.18 -15.66 16.24
CA LEU A 146 8.03 -14.97 16.83
C LEU A 146 7.50 -15.63 18.11
N VAL A 147 8.04 -16.79 18.50
CA VAL A 147 7.56 -17.61 19.63
C VAL A 147 8.54 -17.69 20.79
#